data_AF-A0A372YXI2-F1
#
_entry.id   AF-A0A372YXI2-F1
#
_cell.length_a   1.000
_cell.length_b   1.000
_cell.length_c   1.000
_cell.angle_alpha   90.00
_cell.angle_beta   90.00
_cell.angle_gamma   90.00
#
_symmetry.space_group_name_H-M   'P 1'
#
loop_
_entity.id
_entity.type
_entity.pdbx_description
1 polymer ?
#
loop_
_entity_poly.entity_id
_entity_poly.type
_entity_poly.pdbx_seq_one_letter_code
_entity_poly.pdbx_strand_id
1 'polypeptide(L)'
;MNQPVKRKRIPYGMMNFIDVREDDCYYVDKTHYIPLIENANKYFFYIRPRRFGKSLTISMLRHYYNILEADKFKKWYGDLYIGKHPTPERNSYLIIYLNFAVVNAELNSYRQSLDAHCNTEFNFFCDVYAQYLPEGIKEEMNKKKGAVEQLDYLYKECVKTNQQIYLFIDEYDHFTNKILSEPACLEDYKSETHGTGYLRSFFDTVKAGTDSTIKRCFVTGVSPVTMDDLTSGFNIGTNYSLSPEFNEMTGFNEEEVRAMLDYYATTCQFHHSTDELIEAMKPWYDNYCFAEQSYGGTTMYNSNMVLYFVDNYIRNGGYMPRNMVEENIRVD
;
A
#
# COMPACT_ATOMS: atom_id res chain seq x y z
N MET A 1 0.95 44.11 -7.27
CA MET A 1 0.06 42.95 -7.01
C MET A 1 0.95 41.83 -6.50
N ASN A 2 0.87 41.50 -5.21
CA ASN A 2 1.57 40.33 -4.69
C ASN A 2 0.93 39.10 -5.35
N GLN A 3 1.70 38.34 -6.11
CA GLN A 3 1.24 37.03 -6.55
C GLN A 3 0.87 36.23 -5.31
N PRO A 4 -0.33 35.60 -5.25
CA PRO A 4 -0.66 34.74 -4.12
C PRO A 4 0.42 33.66 -4.03
N VAL A 5 1.03 33.52 -2.85
CA VAL A 5 2.02 32.47 -2.60
C VAL A 5 1.35 31.14 -2.93
N LYS A 6 1.88 30.42 -3.92
CA LYS A 6 1.33 29.13 -4.34
C LYS A 6 1.62 28.13 -3.21
N ARG A 7 0.59 27.81 -2.42
CA ARG A 7 0.66 26.76 -1.41
C ARG A 7 0.68 25.38 -2.07
N LYS A 8 1.32 24.42 -1.40
CA LYS A 8 1.20 23.01 -1.75
C LYS A 8 -0.25 22.56 -1.60
N ARG A 9 -0.68 21.65 -2.47
CA ARG A 9 -2.03 21.06 -2.40
C ARG A 9 -2.10 20.05 -1.26
N ILE A 10 -3.29 19.89 -0.67
CA ILE A 10 -3.53 18.87 0.35
C ILE A 10 -3.89 17.58 -0.39
N PRO A 11 -3.15 16.47 -0.22
CA PRO A 11 -3.38 15.22 -0.95
C PRO A 11 -4.52 14.40 -0.34
N TYR A 12 -5.63 15.03 0.07
CA TYR A 12 -6.76 14.33 0.67
C TYR A 12 -7.43 13.41 -0.37
N GLY A 13 -7.48 12.11 -0.07
CA GLY A 13 -8.02 11.08 -0.96
C GLY A 13 -7.08 10.65 -2.10
N MET A 14 -5.85 11.14 -2.16
CA MET A 14 -4.88 10.75 -3.18
C MET A 14 -4.13 9.48 -2.77
N MET A 15 -4.05 8.50 -3.67
CA MET A 15 -3.31 7.24 -3.46
C MET A 15 -2.14 7.04 -4.42
N ASN A 16 -2.05 7.85 -5.48
CA ASN A 16 -0.97 7.81 -6.44
C ASN A 16 0.17 8.74 -6.00
N PHE A 17 1.32 8.18 -5.69
CA PHE A 17 2.50 8.92 -5.28
C PHE A 17 2.95 9.90 -6.37
N ILE A 18 2.89 9.52 -7.65
CA ILE A 18 3.31 10.39 -8.75
C ILE A 18 2.44 11.63 -8.82
N ASP A 19 1.12 11.48 -8.72
CA ASP A 19 0.21 12.62 -8.71
C ASP A 19 0.52 13.54 -7.53
N VAL A 20 0.77 12.99 -6.34
CA VAL A 20 1.19 13.79 -5.16
C VAL A 20 2.48 14.58 -5.43
N ARG A 21 3.46 14.01 -6.15
CA ARG A 21 4.70 14.70 -6.48
C ARG A 21 4.53 15.73 -7.60
N GLU A 22 3.78 15.41 -8.65
CA GLU A 22 3.64 16.25 -9.84
C GLU A 22 2.64 17.39 -9.65
N ASP A 23 1.62 17.21 -8.81
CA ASP A 23 0.63 18.24 -8.47
C ASP A 23 1.11 19.21 -7.37
N ASP A 24 2.37 19.10 -6.93
CA ASP A 24 2.96 19.91 -5.86
C ASP A 24 2.13 19.82 -4.56
N CYS A 25 1.79 18.59 -4.16
CA CYS A 25 1.09 18.33 -2.91
C CYS A 25 2.05 18.31 -1.72
N TYR A 26 1.52 18.61 -0.52
CA TYR A 26 2.26 18.42 0.72
C TYR A 26 2.41 16.92 0.98
N TYR A 27 3.64 16.45 1.10
CA TYR A 27 3.95 15.04 1.30
C TYR A 27 4.79 14.88 2.57
N VAL A 28 4.32 14.04 3.48
CA VAL A 28 5.09 13.61 4.65
C VAL A 28 6.03 12.50 4.21
N ASP A 29 7.34 12.76 4.30
CA ASP A 29 8.36 11.89 3.74
C ASP A 29 8.62 10.64 4.60
N LYS A 30 8.04 9.52 4.18
CA LYS A 30 8.26 8.19 4.77
C LYS A 30 9.31 7.36 4.02
N THR A 31 10.07 7.95 3.09
CA THR A 31 10.98 7.18 2.23
C THR A 31 12.22 6.64 2.97
N HIS A 32 12.48 7.12 4.19
CA HIS A 32 13.51 6.56 5.07
C HIS A 32 13.22 5.13 5.55
N TYR A 33 11.99 4.63 5.36
CA TYR A 33 11.65 3.22 5.62
C TYR A 33 12.11 2.27 4.50
N ILE A 34 12.45 2.76 3.31
CA ILE A 34 12.88 1.91 2.19
C ILE A 34 14.08 1.02 2.58
N PRO A 35 15.20 1.55 3.12
CA PRO A 35 16.32 0.70 3.56
C PRO A 35 15.93 -0.30 4.65
N LEU A 36 14.98 0.04 5.53
CA LEU A 36 14.49 -0.87 6.56
C LEU A 36 13.68 -2.02 5.95
N ILE A 37 12.82 -1.73 4.97
CA ILE A 37 12.10 -2.74 4.17
C ILE A 37 13.09 -3.63 3.42
N GLU A 38 14.17 -3.06 2.89
CA GLU A 38 15.20 -3.82 2.18
C GLU A 38 15.98 -4.76 3.11
N ASN A 39 16.27 -4.33 4.34
CA ASN A 39 16.95 -5.13 5.36
C ASN A 39 16.03 -6.16 6.05
N ALA A 40 14.71 -5.94 6.00
CA ALA A 40 13.72 -6.89 6.48
C ALA A 40 13.63 -8.14 5.58
N ASN A 41 12.84 -9.12 6.02
CA ASN A 41 12.52 -10.28 5.21
C ASN A 41 11.90 -9.84 3.88
N LYS A 42 12.38 -10.43 2.78
CA LYS A 42 11.93 -10.18 1.41
C LYS A 42 10.43 -10.44 1.19
N TYR A 43 9.80 -11.18 2.11
CA TYR A 43 8.38 -11.49 2.11
C TYR A 43 7.69 -10.71 3.23
N PHE A 44 7.40 -9.45 2.94
CA PHE A 44 7.03 -8.42 3.89
C PHE A 44 5.51 -8.31 4.03
N PHE A 45 4.96 -8.75 5.16
CA PHE A 45 3.56 -8.53 5.49
C PHE A 45 3.41 -7.32 6.40
N TYR A 46 2.52 -6.41 6.02
CA TYR A 46 2.25 -5.20 6.77
C TYR A 46 0.78 -4.84 6.69
N ILE A 47 0.07 -4.97 7.79
CA ILE A 47 -1.34 -4.61 7.92
C ILE A 47 -1.49 -3.40 8.83
N ARG A 48 -2.41 -2.52 8.46
CA ARG A 48 -2.81 -1.36 9.26
C ARG A 48 -4.30 -1.09 9.06
N PRO A 49 -4.95 -0.36 9.97
CA PRO A 49 -6.32 0.08 9.77
C PRO A 49 -6.50 0.82 8.43
N ARG A 50 -7.75 0.88 7.96
CA ARG A 50 -8.08 1.61 6.74
C ARG A 50 -7.62 3.08 6.83
N ARG A 51 -7.30 3.66 5.68
CA ARG A 51 -7.00 5.10 5.55
C ARG A 51 -5.72 5.59 6.25
N PHE A 52 -4.81 4.68 6.61
CA PHE A 52 -3.47 5.03 7.15
C PHE A 52 -2.42 5.41 6.08
N GLY A 53 -2.74 5.30 4.79
CA GLY A 53 -1.82 5.62 3.70
C GLY A 53 -1.04 4.42 3.14
N LYS A 54 -1.47 3.19 3.45
CA LYS A 54 -0.86 1.94 2.93
C LYS A 54 -0.72 1.95 1.40
N SER A 55 -1.80 2.26 0.67
CA SER A 55 -1.80 2.27 -0.79
C SER A 55 -0.89 3.36 -1.37
N LEU A 56 -0.78 4.52 -0.71
CA LEU A 56 0.19 5.56 -1.09
C LEU A 56 1.62 5.08 -0.88
N THR A 57 1.91 4.37 0.21
CA THR A 57 3.21 3.72 0.44
C THR A 57 3.51 2.68 -0.64
N ILE A 58 2.54 1.82 -1.01
CA ILE A 58 2.71 0.87 -2.11
C ILE A 58 2.99 1.59 -3.44
N SER A 59 2.22 2.63 -3.77
CA SER A 59 2.48 3.42 -4.98
C SER A 59 3.90 4.00 -4.97
N MET A 60 4.33 4.58 -3.85
CA MET A 60 5.70 5.08 -3.66
C MET A 60 6.76 4.00 -3.87
N LEU A 61 6.59 2.80 -3.29
CA LEU A 61 7.55 1.71 -3.44
C LEU A 61 7.59 1.18 -4.88
N ARG A 62 6.42 0.98 -5.51
CA ARG A 62 6.32 0.52 -6.90
C ARG A 62 7.12 1.41 -7.83
N HIS A 63 6.99 2.73 -7.71
CA HIS A 63 7.72 3.67 -8.56
C HIS A 63 9.22 3.76 -8.23
N TYR A 64 9.60 3.51 -6.97
CA TYR A 64 11.01 3.50 -6.57
C TYR A 64 11.77 2.30 -7.13
N TYR A 65 11.12 1.13 -7.15
CA TYR A 65 11.73 -0.14 -7.55
C TYR A 65 11.62 -0.46 -9.04
N ASN A 66 10.70 0.18 -9.76
CA ASN A 66 10.45 -0.11 -11.18
C ASN A 66 11.64 0.25 -12.08
N ILE A 67 12.15 -0.73 -12.83
CA ILE A 67 13.26 -0.53 -13.77
C ILE A 67 12.95 0.49 -14.87
N LEU A 68 11.68 0.64 -15.26
CA LEU A 68 11.26 1.56 -16.31
C LEU A 68 11.26 3.04 -15.90
N GLU A 69 11.53 3.34 -14.63
CA GLU A 69 11.38 4.69 -14.07
C GLU A 69 12.71 5.27 -13.55
N ALA A 70 13.83 4.66 -13.94
CA ALA A 70 15.17 5.08 -13.53
C ALA A 70 15.49 6.53 -13.89
N ASP A 71 15.01 7.01 -15.05
CA ASP A 71 15.19 8.38 -15.52
C ASP A 71 14.39 9.42 -14.70
N LYS A 72 13.35 8.98 -14.00
CA LYS A 72 12.44 9.84 -13.21
C LYS A 72 12.83 9.93 -11.74
N PHE A 73 13.80 9.14 -11.28
CA PHE A 73 14.22 9.08 -9.87
C PHE A 73 14.47 10.46 -9.26
N LYS A 74 15.28 11.29 -9.92
CA LYS A 74 15.61 12.64 -9.42
C LYS A 74 14.38 13.54 -9.34
N LYS A 75 13.43 13.40 -10.27
CA LYS A 75 12.20 14.21 -10.32
C LYS A 75 11.29 13.91 -9.14
N TRP A 76 11.10 12.63 -8.80
CA TRP A 76 10.10 12.23 -7.82
C TRP A 76 10.64 12.09 -6.40
N TYR A 77 11.93 11.73 -6.25
CA TYR A 77 12.54 11.44 -4.95
C TYR A 77 13.65 12.40 -4.55
N GLY A 78 14.17 13.24 -5.44
CA GLY A 78 15.44 13.95 -5.24
C GLY A 78 15.55 14.84 -3.99
N ASP A 79 14.43 15.40 -3.53
CA ASP A 79 14.31 16.19 -2.30
C ASP A 79 13.98 15.36 -1.04
N LEU A 80 13.50 14.13 -1.23
CA LEU A 80 13.16 13.18 -0.16
C LEU A 80 14.41 12.50 0.40
N TYR A 81 14.27 11.83 1.55
CA TYR A 81 15.32 11.06 2.19
C TYR A 81 15.97 10.08 1.20
N ILE A 82 15.16 9.25 0.53
CA ILE A 82 15.71 8.22 -0.36
C ILE A 82 16.39 8.80 -1.61
N GLY A 83 16.01 10.01 -2.04
CA GLY A 83 16.72 10.73 -3.11
C GLY A 83 18.16 11.07 -2.74
N LYS A 84 18.38 11.37 -1.45
CA LYS A 84 19.69 11.69 -0.87
C LYS A 84 20.45 10.44 -0.41
N HIS A 85 19.73 9.35 -0.15
CA HIS A 85 20.26 8.07 0.34
C HIS A 85 19.78 6.89 -0.51
N PRO A 86 20.05 6.86 -1.83
CA PRO A 86 19.55 5.80 -2.69
C PRO A 86 20.14 4.44 -2.30
N THR A 87 19.33 3.40 -2.40
CA THR A 87 19.73 2.02 -2.11
C THR A 87 20.16 1.27 -3.38
N PRO A 88 20.87 0.14 -3.25
CA PRO A 88 21.25 -0.69 -4.40
C PRO A 88 20.07 -1.27 -5.18
N GLU A 89 18.91 -1.47 -4.55
CA GLU A 89 17.73 -2.07 -5.18
C GLU A 89 16.86 -1.08 -5.96
N ARG A 90 17.18 0.21 -5.91
CA ARG A 90 16.51 1.26 -6.68
C ARG A 90 16.39 0.90 -8.17
N ASN A 91 15.19 1.01 -8.73
CA ASN A 91 14.89 0.77 -10.14
C ASN A 91 15.47 -0.57 -10.69
N SER A 92 15.38 -1.66 -9.91
CA SER A 92 15.98 -2.96 -10.25
C SER A 92 14.99 -4.09 -10.54
N TYR A 93 13.68 -3.82 -10.48
CA TYR A 93 12.64 -4.83 -10.57
C TYR A 93 11.60 -4.57 -11.67
N LEU A 94 11.06 -5.66 -12.21
CA LEU A 94 9.77 -5.67 -12.88
C LEU A 94 8.67 -5.74 -11.81
N ILE A 95 7.65 -4.90 -11.92
CA ILE A 95 6.63 -4.75 -10.88
C ILE A 95 5.34 -5.47 -11.30
N ILE A 96 4.87 -6.39 -10.45
CA ILE A 96 3.50 -6.91 -10.49
C ILE A 96 2.74 -6.31 -9.32
N TYR A 97 1.59 -5.68 -9.58
CA TYR A 97 0.72 -5.14 -8.55
C TYR A 97 -0.66 -5.76 -8.64
N LEU A 98 -1.09 -6.42 -7.57
CA LEU A 98 -2.39 -7.06 -7.47
C LEU A 98 -3.20 -6.38 -6.37
N ASN A 99 -4.22 -5.61 -6.75
CA ASN A 99 -5.18 -5.05 -5.81
C ASN A 99 -6.43 -5.94 -5.72
N PHE A 100 -6.65 -6.60 -4.59
CA PHE A 100 -7.79 -7.51 -4.44
C PHE A 100 -9.09 -6.83 -4.02
N ALA A 101 -9.10 -5.52 -3.78
CA ALA A 101 -10.34 -4.77 -3.54
C ALA A 101 -11.33 -4.79 -4.71
N VAL A 102 -10.84 -4.99 -5.94
CA VAL A 102 -11.68 -5.04 -7.15
C VAL A 102 -12.23 -6.44 -7.44
N VAL A 103 -11.78 -7.46 -6.71
CA VAL A 103 -12.23 -8.84 -6.87
C VAL A 103 -13.61 -8.98 -6.23
N ASN A 104 -14.62 -9.36 -7.01
CA ASN A 104 -15.92 -9.66 -6.42
C ASN A 104 -15.80 -10.87 -5.49
N ALA A 105 -16.02 -10.64 -4.20
CA ALA A 105 -15.93 -11.65 -3.16
C ALA A 105 -17.28 -12.38 -2.92
N GLU A 106 -18.18 -12.41 -3.89
CA GLU A 106 -19.31 -13.35 -3.85
C GLU A 106 -18.82 -14.80 -3.95
N LEU A 107 -19.26 -15.65 -3.02
CA LEU A 107 -18.76 -17.02 -2.81
C LEU A 107 -18.68 -17.88 -4.09
N ASN A 108 -19.65 -17.76 -4.99
CA ASN A 108 -19.69 -18.58 -6.22
C ASN A 108 -18.89 -17.99 -7.40
N SER A 109 -18.33 -16.79 -7.25
CA SER A 109 -17.65 -16.05 -8.32
C SER A 109 -16.23 -15.58 -7.97
N TYR A 110 -15.78 -15.80 -6.73
CA TYR A 110 -14.49 -15.27 -6.27
C TYR A 110 -13.33 -15.77 -7.12
N ARG A 111 -13.28 -17.08 -7.41
CA ARG A 111 -12.19 -17.68 -8.19
C ARG A 111 -12.16 -17.09 -9.59
N GLN A 112 -13.33 -16.98 -10.23
CA GLN A 112 -13.45 -16.40 -11.56
C GLN A 112 -13.06 -14.92 -11.56
N SER A 113 -13.44 -14.17 -10.52
CA SER A 113 -13.12 -12.75 -10.38
C SER A 113 -11.62 -12.52 -10.11
N LEU A 114 -11.00 -13.36 -9.27
CA LEU A 114 -9.57 -13.36 -9.02
C LEU A 114 -8.79 -13.71 -10.29
N ASP A 115 -9.22 -14.75 -11.01
CA ASP A 115 -8.63 -15.16 -12.28
C ASP A 115 -8.71 -14.04 -13.33
N ALA A 116 -9.87 -13.37 -13.45
CA ALA A 116 -10.05 -12.26 -14.38
C ALA A 116 -9.16 -11.05 -14.02
N HIS A 117 -9.09 -10.70 -12.74
CA HIS A 117 -8.25 -9.61 -12.25
C HIS A 117 -6.77 -9.90 -12.49
N CYS A 118 -6.27 -11.05 -12.01
CA CYS A 118 -4.89 -11.46 -12.22
C CYS A 118 -4.54 -11.59 -13.70
N ASN A 119 -5.43 -12.15 -14.54
CA ASN A 119 -5.19 -12.22 -15.98
C ASN A 119 -5.01 -10.82 -16.59
N THR A 120 -5.81 -9.85 -16.17
CA THR A 120 -5.67 -8.46 -16.63
C THR A 120 -4.31 -7.87 -16.24
N GLU A 121 -3.93 -8.00 -14.97
CA GLU A 121 -2.65 -7.47 -14.46
C GLU A 121 -1.43 -8.19 -15.07
N PHE A 122 -1.53 -9.49 -15.31
CA PHE A 122 -0.48 -10.28 -15.96
C PHE A 122 -0.32 -9.95 -17.44
N ASN A 123 -1.41 -9.69 -18.15
CA ASN A 123 -1.35 -9.18 -19.53
C ASN A 123 -0.72 -7.78 -19.57
N PHE A 124 -1.11 -6.89 -18.65
CA PHE A 124 -0.50 -5.57 -18.53
C PHE A 124 0.99 -5.65 -18.22
N PHE A 125 1.40 -6.53 -17.30
CA PHE A 125 2.81 -6.81 -17.02
C PHE A 125 3.57 -7.23 -18.28
N CYS A 126 3.03 -8.16 -19.06
CA CYS A 126 3.65 -8.59 -20.31
C CYS A 126 3.80 -7.44 -21.32
N ASP A 127 2.78 -6.58 -21.43
CA ASP A 127 2.79 -5.45 -22.36
C ASP A 127 3.80 -4.37 -21.96
N VAL A 128 3.82 -4.01 -20.68
CA VAL A 128 4.69 -2.95 -20.14
C VAL A 128 6.16 -3.35 -20.17
N TYR A 129 6.46 -4.60 -19.85
CA TYR A 129 7.83 -5.11 -19.78
C TYR A 129 8.24 -5.93 -21.00
N ALA A 130 7.53 -5.83 -22.13
CA ALA A 130 7.76 -6.65 -23.32
C ALA A 130 9.24 -6.72 -23.76
N GLN A 131 9.98 -5.61 -23.65
CA GLN A 131 11.41 -5.56 -24.00
C GLN A 131 12.34 -6.37 -23.08
N TYR A 132 11.87 -6.73 -21.88
CA TYR A 132 12.62 -7.50 -20.88
C TYR A 132 12.16 -8.96 -20.78
N LEU A 133 11.12 -9.33 -21.52
CA LEU A 133 10.51 -10.65 -21.44
C LEU A 133 10.76 -11.46 -22.72
N PRO A 134 10.70 -12.80 -22.67
CA PRO A 134 10.73 -13.64 -23.86
C PRO A 134 9.63 -13.25 -24.86
N GLU A 135 9.95 -13.31 -26.16
CA GLU A 135 8.98 -13.12 -27.22
C GLU A 135 7.88 -14.20 -27.14
N GLY A 136 6.61 -13.80 -27.32
CA GLY A 136 5.46 -14.71 -27.28
C GLY A 136 4.98 -15.11 -25.87
N ILE A 137 5.60 -14.59 -24.80
CA ILE A 137 5.25 -14.95 -23.41
C ILE A 137 3.77 -14.71 -23.11
N LYS A 138 3.19 -13.62 -23.61
CA LYS A 138 1.81 -13.22 -23.33
C LYS A 138 0.82 -14.22 -23.92
N GLU A 139 1.03 -14.62 -25.17
CA GLU A 139 0.20 -15.57 -25.89
C GLU A 139 0.23 -16.96 -25.23
N GLU A 140 1.42 -17.42 -24.83
CA GLU A 140 1.58 -18.70 -24.14
C GLU A 140 1.02 -18.68 -22.70
N MET A 141 1.17 -17.56 -21.99
CA MET A 141 0.59 -17.36 -20.67
C MET A 141 -0.95 -17.42 -20.72
N ASN A 142 -1.57 -16.77 -21.71
CA ASN A 142 -3.04 -16.76 -21.83
C ASN A 142 -3.65 -18.14 -22.17
N LYS A 143 -2.84 -19.13 -22.56
CA LYS A 143 -3.28 -20.53 -22.71
C LYS A 143 -3.36 -21.27 -21.37
N LYS A 144 -2.77 -20.74 -20.29
CA LYS A 144 -2.79 -21.32 -18.94
C LYS A 144 -4.12 -21.05 -18.25
N LYS A 145 -4.57 -21.99 -17.41
CA LYS A 145 -5.88 -21.91 -16.76
C LYS A 145 -5.79 -21.23 -15.40
N GLY A 146 -6.34 -20.02 -15.32
CA GLY A 146 -6.45 -19.26 -14.08
C GLY A 146 -5.14 -18.65 -13.60
N ALA A 147 -5.23 -17.81 -12.57
CA ALA A 147 -4.14 -17.02 -12.03
C ALA A 147 -2.96 -17.87 -11.53
N VAL A 148 -3.25 -19.05 -10.96
CA VAL A 148 -2.23 -19.98 -10.43
C VAL A 148 -1.30 -20.46 -11.55
N GLU A 149 -1.84 -21.05 -12.62
CA GLU A 149 -1.01 -21.55 -13.73
C GLU A 149 -0.36 -20.41 -14.52
N GLN A 150 -1.02 -19.26 -14.62
CA GLN A 150 -0.46 -18.07 -15.28
C GLN A 150 0.74 -17.51 -14.53
N LEU A 151 0.65 -17.34 -13.21
CA LEU A 151 1.77 -16.87 -12.39
C LEU A 151 2.93 -17.88 -12.42
N ASP A 152 2.63 -19.17 -12.32
CA ASP A 152 3.62 -20.26 -12.40
C ASP A 152 4.42 -20.20 -13.70
N TYR A 153 3.73 -19.98 -14.82
CA TYR A 153 4.37 -19.80 -16.12
C TYR A 153 5.21 -18.53 -16.18
N LEU A 154 4.65 -17.39 -15.76
CA LEU A 154 5.30 -16.08 -15.85
C LEU A 154 6.65 -16.03 -15.13
N TYR A 155 6.69 -16.44 -13.87
CA TYR A 155 7.93 -16.32 -13.09
C TYR A 155 9.02 -17.25 -13.64
N LYS A 156 8.66 -18.43 -14.20
CA LYS A 156 9.60 -19.36 -14.83
C LYS A 156 10.17 -18.82 -16.13
N GLU A 157 9.34 -18.18 -16.95
CA GLU A 157 9.80 -17.57 -18.19
C GLU A 157 10.73 -16.38 -17.95
N CYS A 158 10.51 -15.61 -16.88
CA CYS A 158 11.42 -14.53 -16.48
C CYS A 158 12.83 -15.01 -16.11
N VAL A 159 13.01 -16.30 -15.77
CA VAL A 159 14.36 -16.88 -15.54
C VAL A 159 15.20 -16.81 -16.81
N LYS A 160 14.58 -17.00 -17.98
CA LYS A 160 15.27 -17.03 -19.27
C LYS A 160 15.88 -15.67 -19.65
N THR A 161 15.33 -14.58 -19.11
CA THR A 161 15.80 -13.21 -19.34
C THR A 161 16.50 -12.60 -18.13
N ASN A 162 16.76 -13.42 -17.09
CA ASN A 162 17.40 -13.02 -15.83
C ASN A 162 16.72 -11.83 -15.13
N GLN A 163 15.41 -11.68 -15.32
CA GLN A 163 14.65 -10.58 -14.73
C GLN A 163 14.16 -10.92 -13.33
N GLN A 164 14.05 -9.89 -12.51
CA GLN A 164 13.63 -9.99 -11.11
C GLN A 164 12.29 -9.30 -10.94
N ILE A 165 11.36 -9.96 -10.26
CA ILE A 165 10.00 -9.48 -9.99
C ILE A 165 9.91 -9.01 -8.54
N TYR A 166 9.32 -7.84 -8.34
CA TYR A 166 8.77 -7.41 -7.05
C TYR A 166 7.25 -7.49 -7.15
N LEU A 167 6.66 -8.43 -6.40
CA LEU A 167 5.22 -8.59 -6.28
C LEU A 167 4.65 -7.73 -5.15
N PHE A 168 3.61 -6.95 -5.44
CA PHE A 168 2.83 -6.21 -4.46
C PHE A 168 1.41 -6.75 -4.45
N ILE A 169 0.88 -7.05 -3.25
CA ILE A 169 -0.51 -7.47 -3.05
C ILE A 169 -1.16 -6.50 -2.05
N ASP A 170 -2.20 -5.80 -2.48
CA ASP A 170 -2.98 -4.88 -1.66
C ASP A 170 -4.39 -5.44 -1.41
N GLU A 171 -4.95 -5.11 -0.25
CA GLU A 171 -6.25 -5.60 0.23
C GLU A 171 -6.37 -7.13 0.14
N TYR A 172 -5.30 -7.86 0.49
CA TYR A 172 -5.24 -9.34 0.39
C TYR A 172 -6.35 -10.04 1.19
N ASP A 173 -6.86 -9.37 2.24
CA ASP A 173 -7.90 -9.81 3.15
C ASP A 173 -9.30 -9.36 2.73
N HIS A 174 -9.46 -8.66 1.61
CA HIS A 174 -10.75 -8.16 1.11
C HIS A 174 -11.81 -9.27 1.05
N PHE A 175 -11.44 -10.44 0.55
CA PHE A 175 -12.33 -11.60 0.46
C PHE A 175 -12.83 -12.05 1.83
N THR A 176 -11.91 -12.23 2.78
CA THR A 176 -12.23 -12.68 4.13
C THR A 176 -13.04 -11.65 4.89
N ASN A 177 -12.77 -10.36 4.72
CA ASN A 177 -13.56 -9.31 5.35
C ASN A 177 -15.02 -9.37 4.88
N LYS A 178 -15.27 -9.59 3.57
CA LYS A 178 -16.63 -9.72 3.04
C LYS A 178 -17.33 -10.95 3.61
N ILE A 179 -16.65 -12.10 3.64
CA ILE A 179 -17.25 -13.34 4.15
C ILE A 179 -17.51 -13.27 5.66
N LEU A 180 -16.58 -12.72 6.45
CA LEU A 180 -16.76 -12.56 7.89
C LEU A 180 -17.89 -11.59 8.24
N SER A 181 -18.20 -10.65 7.34
CA SER A 181 -19.34 -9.74 7.50
C SER A 181 -20.70 -10.39 7.27
N GLU A 182 -20.74 -11.63 6.75
CA GLU A 182 -21.96 -12.40 6.46
C GLU A 182 -22.01 -13.68 7.34
N PRO A 183 -22.76 -13.70 8.46
CA PRO A 183 -22.79 -14.83 9.40
C PRO A 183 -23.25 -16.17 8.79
N ALA A 184 -24.03 -16.12 7.70
CA ALA A 184 -24.48 -17.30 6.97
C ALA A 184 -23.36 -17.97 6.15
N CYS A 185 -22.25 -17.28 5.92
CA CYS A 185 -21.17 -17.69 5.05
C CYS A 185 -19.97 -18.27 5.82
N LEU A 186 -20.07 -18.46 7.14
CA LEU A 186 -18.99 -19.02 7.98
C LEU A 186 -18.64 -20.48 7.65
N GLU A 187 -19.60 -21.30 7.23
CA GLU A 187 -19.35 -22.68 6.77
C GLU A 187 -18.68 -22.66 5.38
N ASP A 188 -19.12 -21.77 4.49
CA ASP A 188 -18.56 -21.58 3.14
C ASP A 188 -17.17 -20.90 3.19
N TYR A 189 -16.91 -20.04 4.18
CA TYR A 189 -15.59 -19.53 4.52
C TYR A 189 -14.64 -20.70 4.76
N LYS A 190 -15.02 -21.59 5.67
CA LYS A 190 -14.19 -22.73 6.07
C LYS A 190 -13.96 -23.67 4.90
N SER A 191 -14.91 -23.88 3.99
CA SER A 191 -14.69 -24.76 2.83
C SER A 191 -13.74 -24.17 1.78
N GLU A 192 -13.71 -22.84 1.62
CA GLU A 192 -12.85 -22.14 0.65
C GLU A 192 -11.51 -21.66 1.23
N THR A 193 -11.39 -21.46 2.55
CA THR A 193 -10.16 -21.02 3.24
C THR A 193 -9.51 -22.08 4.12
N HIS A 194 -10.26 -23.04 4.71
CA HIS A 194 -9.66 -24.21 5.35
C HIS A 194 -9.53 -25.37 4.37
N GLY A 195 -8.28 -25.80 4.12
CA GLY A 195 -7.97 -26.91 3.21
C GLY A 195 -7.28 -26.45 1.93
N THR A 196 -7.51 -27.17 0.83
CA THR A 196 -6.92 -26.97 -0.52
C THR A 196 -7.59 -25.82 -1.29
N GLY A 197 -7.86 -24.70 -0.62
CA GLY A 197 -8.54 -23.53 -1.21
C GLY A 197 -7.72 -22.84 -2.31
N TYR A 198 -8.40 -22.22 -3.29
CA TYR A 198 -7.73 -21.65 -4.47
C TYR A 198 -6.78 -20.50 -4.12
N LEU A 199 -7.13 -19.66 -3.14
CA LEU A 199 -6.27 -18.58 -2.67
C LEU A 199 -4.97 -19.12 -2.04
N ARG A 200 -5.06 -20.24 -1.30
CA ARG A 200 -3.87 -20.93 -0.79
C ARG A 200 -2.98 -21.42 -1.94
N SER A 201 -3.55 -22.05 -2.97
CA SER A 201 -2.78 -22.48 -4.15
C SER A 201 -2.11 -21.31 -4.88
N PHE A 202 -2.74 -20.14 -4.90
CA PHE A 202 -2.13 -18.92 -5.44
C PHE A 202 -0.90 -18.51 -4.63
N PHE A 203 -1.03 -18.44 -3.30
CA PHE A 203 0.09 -18.11 -2.43
C PHE A 203 1.19 -19.19 -2.41
N ASP A 204 0.86 -20.47 -2.53
CA ASP A 204 1.82 -21.56 -2.76
C ASP A 204 2.65 -21.31 -4.03
N THR A 205 1.99 -20.82 -5.09
CA THR A 205 2.64 -20.47 -6.37
C THR A 205 3.53 -19.25 -6.22
N VAL A 206 3.11 -18.23 -5.48
CA VAL A 206 3.98 -17.09 -5.14
C VAL A 206 5.24 -17.60 -4.45
N LYS A 207 5.09 -18.46 -3.42
CA LYS A 207 6.22 -19.09 -2.70
C LYS A 207 7.12 -19.87 -3.64
N ALA A 208 6.58 -20.69 -4.53
CA ALA A 208 7.36 -21.41 -5.53
C ALA A 208 8.16 -20.45 -6.43
N GLY A 209 7.55 -19.33 -6.85
CA GLY A 209 8.23 -18.30 -7.64
C GLY A 209 9.38 -17.61 -6.90
N THR A 210 9.39 -17.64 -5.57
CA THR A 210 10.47 -17.03 -4.79
C THR A 210 11.81 -17.77 -4.86
N ASP A 211 11.78 -19.06 -5.22
CA ASP A 211 12.98 -19.86 -5.50
C ASP A 211 13.72 -19.36 -6.76
N SER A 212 13.05 -18.57 -7.60
CA SER A 212 13.58 -18.10 -8.88
C SER A 212 13.53 -16.58 -9.02
N THR A 213 12.48 -16.01 -9.60
CA THR A 213 12.43 -14.61 -10.06
C THR A 213 11.62 -13.68 -9.16
N ILE A 214 10.71 -14.18 -8.32
CA ILE A 214 10.01 -13.33 -7.35
C ILE A 214 10.96 -13.04 -6.18
N LYS A 215 11.73 -11.96 -6.28
CA LYS A 215 12.75 -11.63 -5.26
C LYS A 215 12.19 -10.95 -4.04
N ARG A 216 11.08 -10.25 -4.17
CA ARG A 216 10.39 -9.62 -3.04
C ARG A 216 8.88 -9.71 -3.22
N CYS A 217 8.20 -9.80 -2.08
CA CYS A 217 6.75 -9.71 -1.99
C CYS A 217 6.40 -8.72 -0.88
N PHE A 218 5.55 -7.75 -1.16
CA PHE A 218 4.99 -6.84 -0.16
C PHE A 218 3.48 -7.02 -0.14
N VAL A 219 2.95 -7.48 0.99
CA VAL A 219 1.53 -7.78 1.17
C VAL A 219 0.95 -6.86 2.23
N THR A 220 -0.16 -6.21 1.90
CA THR A 220 -0.85 -5.30 2.82
C THR A 220 -2.36 -5.48 2.80
N GLY A 221 -3.00 -5.08 3.89
CA GLY A 221 -4.42 -5.23 4.15
C GLY A 221 -4.80 -4.67 5.52
N VAL A 222 -5.92 -5.15 6.09
CA VAL A 222 -6.44 -4.70 7.38
C VAL A 222 -6.36 -5.78 8.46
N SER A 223 -6.77 -7.01 8.15
CA SER A 223 -7.02 -8.09 9.10
C SER A 223 -6.00 -9.22 9.01
N PRO A 224 -5.43 -9.69 10.14
CA PRO A 224 -4.52 -10.83 10.14
C PRO A 224 -5.25 -12.18 10.01
N VAL A 225 -6.59 -12.23 10.04
CA VAL A 225 -7.37 -13.48 10.08
C VAL A 225 -7.10 -14.38 8.86
N THR A 226 -6.88 -13.77 7.69
CA THR A 226 -6.42 -14.48 6.49
C THR A 226 -5.01 -15.03 6.59
N MET A 227 -4.15 -14.44 7.42
CA MET A 227 -2.78 -14.91 7.52
C MET A 227 -2.73 -16.32 8.08
N ASP A 228 -3.51 -16.66 9.11
CA ASP A 228 -3.45 -18.00 9.71
C ASP A 228 -3.80 -19.11 8.70
N ASP A 229 -4.82 -18.89 7.85
CA ASP A 229 -5.18 -19.82 6.77
C ASP A 229 -4.13 -19.85 5.64
N LEU A 230 -3.55 -18.68 5.29
CA LEU A 230 -2.51 -18.54 4.27
C LEU A 230 -1.11 -18.97 4.74
N THR A 231 -0.85 -19.00 6.06
CA THR A 231 0.48 -19.30 6.62
C THR A 231 0.92 -20.71 6.29
N SER A 232 -0.01 -21.64 6.05
CA SER A 232 0.35 -23.00 5.62
C SER A 232 0.84 -23.06 4.17
N GLY A 233 0.42 -22.12 3.31
CA GLY A 233 0.86 -22.04 1.90
C GLY A 233 2.00 -21.05 1.65
N PHE A 234 2.07 -19.97 2.42
CA PHE A 234 3.12 -18.94 2.33
C PHE A 234 3.86 -18.73 3.66
N ASN A 235 4.34 -19.81 4.27
CA ASN A 235 5.04 -19.81 5.56
C ASN A 235 6.41 -19.08 5.59
N ILE A 236 6.81 -18.42 4.51
CA ILE A 236 8.05 -17.65 4.40
C ILE A 236 7.85 -16.16 4.72
N GLY A 237 6.59 -15.71 4.76
CA GLY A 237 6.20 -14.35 5.11
C GLY A 237 6.53 -13.98 6.54
N THR A 238 6.96 -12.73 6.77
CA THR A 238 7.10 -12.16 8.12
C THR A 238 6.13 -11.00 8.29
N ASN A 239 5.31 -11.08 9.34
CA ASN A 239 4.38 -10.02 9.71
C ASN A 239 5.10 -8.96 10.54
N TYR A 240 5.35 -7.79 9.94
CA TYR A 240 6.01 -6.65 10.57
C TYR A 240 5.02 -5.66 11.19
N SER A 241 3.73 -5.98 11.21
CA SER A 241 2.69 -5.04 11.62
C SER A 241 2.81 -4.63 13.09
N LEU A 242 3.25 -5.53 13.96
CA LEU A 242 3.49 -5.24 15.37
C LEU A 242 4.98 -4.99 15.67
N SER A 243 5.82 -4.88 14.63
CA SER A 243 7.23 -4.56 14.79
C SER A 243 7.41 -3.08 15.15
N PRO A 244 8.15 -2.75 16.21
CA PRO A 244 8.44 -1.35 16.58
C PRO A 244 9.17 -0.59 15.47
N GLU A 245 10.02 -1.29 14.71
CA GLU A 245 10.79 -0.73 13.59
C GLU A 245 9.89 -0.10 12.52
N PHE A 246 8.68 -0.61 12.33
CA PHE A 246 7.73 -0.14 11.31
C PHE A 246 6.48 0.53 11.92
N ASN A 247 6.54 0.91 13.21
CA ASN A 247 5.41 1.51 13.92
C ASN A 247 4.91 2.78 13.22
N GLU A 248 5.82 3.65 12.79
CA GLU A 248 5.51 4.97 12.19
C GLU A 248 5.61 5.00 10.65
N MET A 249 5.73 3.84 10.00
CA MET A 249 5.86 3.75 8.52
C MET A 249 4.65 4.29 7.77
N THR A 250 3.47 4.23 8.38
CA THR A 250 2.22 4.79 7.85
C THR A 250 1.46 5.51 8.95
N GLY A 251 0.53 6.39 8.58
CA GLY A 251 -0.02 7.39 9.50
C GLY A 251 0.93 8.58 9.68
N PHE A 252 0.53 9.52 10.54
CA PHE A 252 1.37 10.67 10.92
C PHE A 252 1.65 10.65 12.41
N ASN A 253 2.89 10.92 12.83
CA ASN A 253 3.15 11.23 14.24
C ASN A 253 2.83 12.70 14.53
N GLU A 254 2.80 13.10 15.81
CA GLU A 254 2.42 14.47 16.18
C GLU A 254 3.34 15.53 15.56
N GLU A 255 4.65 15.27 15.49
CA GLU A 255 5.62 16.20 14.88
C GLU A 255 5.33 16.45 13.39
N GLU A 256 4.97 15.40 12.65
CA GLU A 256 4.59 15.49 11.24
C GLU A 256 3.29 16.27 11.03
N VAL A 257 2.30 16.11 11.92
CA VAL A 257 1.06 16.87 11.89
C VAL A 257 1.34 18.35 12.19
N ARG A 258 2.16 18.63 13.22
CA ARG A 258 2.59 20.00 13.57
C ARG A 258 3.30 20.68 12.42
N ALA A 259 4.29 20.02 11.82
CA ALA A 259 5.03 20.55 10.66
C ALA A 259 4.10 20.87 9.48
N MET A 260 3.07 20.04 9.25
CA MET A 260 2.06 20.28 8.22
C MET A 260 1.22 21.52 8.52
N LEU A 261 0.71 21.64 9.76
CA LEU A 261 -0.07 22.79 10.20
C LEU A 261 0.74 24.09 10.12
N ASP A 262 1.98 24.07 10.60
CA ASP A 262 2.89 25.21 10.57
C ASP A 262 3.17 25.65 9.13
N TYR A 263 3.42 24.71 8.21
CA TYR A 263 3.55 25.01 6.78
C TYR A 263 2.32 25.74 6.24
N TYR A 264 1.12 25.21 6.50
CA TYR A 264 -0.11 25.84 6.00
C TYR A 264 -0.41 27.17 6.66
N ALA A 265 -0.04 27.38 7.93
CA ALA A 265 -0.17 28.66 8.61
C ALA A 265 0.68 29.76 7.94
N THR A 266 1.79 29.42 7.28
CA THR A 266 2.58 30.41 6.52
C THR A 266 1.93 30.86 5.20
N THR A 267 0.93 30.12 4.70
CA THR A 267 0.34 30.33 3.37
C THR A 267 -1.18 30.53 3.38
N CYS A 268 -1.86 30.20 4.48
CA CYS A 268 -3.31 30.22 4.63
C CYS A 268 -3.72 30.99 5.89
N GLN A 269 -4.98 31.42 5.95
CA GLN A 269 -5.53 32.06 7.14
C GLN A 269 -5.81 31.03 8.24
N PHE A 270 -5.26 31.26 9.43
CA PHE A 270 -5.46 30.44 10.63
C PHE A 270 -6.01 31.33 11.74
N HIS A 271 -7.03 30.86 12.48
CA HIS A 271 -7.56 31.56 13.67
C HIS A 271 -7.15 30.90 14.98
N HIS A 272 -6.50 29.74 14.90
CA HIS A 272 -6.05 28.93 16.02
C HIS A 272 -4.56 28.66 15.85
N SER A 273 -3.86 28.55 16.98
CA SER A 273 -2.49 28.07 17.05
C SER A 273 -2.40 26.59 16.67
N THR A 274 -1.19 26.15 16.29
CA THR A 274 -0.91 24.73 16.02
C THR A 274 -1.26 23.86 17.24
N ASP A 275 -0.97 24.31 18.46
CA ASP A 275 -1.33 23.59 19.69
C ASP A 275 -2.85 23.41 19.85
N GLU A 276 -3.65 24.46 19.63
CA GLU A 276 -5.12 24.38 19.71
C GLU A 276 -5.70 23.41 18.66
N LEU A 277 -5.11 23.36 17.46
CA LEU A 277 -5.54 22.44 16.41
C LEU A 277 -5.14 20.99 16.72
N ILE A 278 -3.95 20.77 17.29
CA ILE A 278 -3.53 19.44 17.76
C ILE A 278 -4.46 18.94 18.85
N GLU A 279 -4.72 19.75 19.89
CA GLU A 279 -5.64 19.39 20.98
C GLU A 279 -7.06 19.10 20.48
N ALA A 280 -7.53 19.80 19.45
CA ALA A 280 -8.82 19.52 18.83
C ALA A 280 -8.84 18.17 18.06
N MET A 281 -7.74 17.82 17.38
CA MET A 281 -7.63 16.59 16.58
C MET A 281 -7.36 15.35 17.42
N LYS A 282 -6.60 15.50 18.51
CA LYS A 282 -6.07 14.41 19.33
C LYS A 282 -7.13 13.39 19.78
N PRO A 283 -8.29 13.79 20.35
CA PRO A 283 -9.32 12.85 20.79
C PRO A 283 -9.94 12.01 19.66
N TRP A 284 -9.84 12.48 18.41
CA TRP A 284 -10.50 11.89 17.26
C TRP A 284 -9.57 11.01 16.43
N TYR A 285 -8.32 11.42 16.28
CA TYR A 285 -7.43 10.87 15.26
C TYR A 285 -6.20 10.17 15.84
N ASP A 286 -5.80 10.53 17.06
CA ASP A 286 -4.55 10.13 17.71
C ASP A 286 -4.82 9.17 18.87
N ASN A 287 -4.62 7.88 18.64
CA ASN A 287 -4.66 6.84 19.69
C ASN A 287 -4.08 5.50 19.20
N TYR A 288 -3.40 5.49 18.05
CA TYR A 288 -2.89 4.25 17.48
C TYR A 288 -1.44 4.03 17.92
N CYS A 289 -1.20 2.93 18.61
CA CYS A 289 0.13 2.38 18.80
C CYS A 289 0.06 0.90 18.42
N PHE A 290 0.87 0.48 17.45
CA PHE A 290 0.75 -0.85 16.86
C PHE A 290 1.71 -1.84 17.50
N ALA A 291 2.90 -1.39 17.90
CA ALA A 291 3.87 -2.23 18.60
C ALA A 291 3.75 -2.02 20.11
N GLU A 292 3.65 -3.11 20.87
CA GLU A 292 3.59 -3.06 22.35
C GLU A 292 4.83 -2.39 22.95
N GLN A 293 6.01 -2.60 22.34
CA GLN A 293 7.26 -1.96 22.80
C GLN A 293 7.26 -0.44 22.55
N SER A 294 6.32 0.07 21.76
CA SER A 294 6.14 1.51 21.52
C SER A 294 5.08 2.12 22.46
N TYR A 295 4.47 1.34 23.35
CA TYR A 295 3.52 1.87 24.34
C TYR A 295 4.18 2.90 25.26
N GLY A 296 3.50 4.03 25.46
CA GLY A 296 4.05 5.19 26.16
C GLY A 296 5.02 6.05 25.33
N GLY A 297 5.31 5.64 24.08
CA GLY A 297 6.08 6.40 23.09
C GLY A 297 5.19 7.07 22.04
N THR A 298 5.66 7.13 20.80
CA THR A 298 4.98 7.79 19.68
C THR A 298 3.64 7.13 19.36
N THR A 299 2.57 7.92 19.38
CA THR A 299 1.26 7.54 18.84
C THR A 299 1.11 8.01 17.41
N MET A 300 0.24 7.33 16.67
CA MET A 300 -0.01 7.60 15.26
C MET A 300 -1.42 8.16 15.06
N TYR A 301 -1.48 9.24 14.30
CA TYR A 301 -2.69 9.82 13.75
C TYR A 301 -3.09 9.09 12.48
N ASN A 302 -4.39 8.87 12.29
CA ASN A 302 -4.93 8.44 11.00
C ASN A 302 -4.70 9.55 9.95
N SER A 303 -3.82 9.29 8.97
CA SER A 303 -3.37 10.30 8.01
C SER A 303 -4.50 10.90 7.18
N ASN A 304 -5.47 10.09 6.76
CA ASN A 304 -6.62 10.59 6.01
C ASN A 304 -7.51 11.52 6.84
N MET A 305 -7.73 11.21 8.12
CA MET A 305 -8.54 12.05 9.00
C MET A 305 -7.87 13.40 9.29
N VAL A 306 -6.54 13.40 9.47
CA VAL A 306 -5.76 14.65 9.56
C VAL A 306 -5.89 15.45 8.26
N LEU A 307 -5.71 14.83 7.10
CA LEU A 307 -5.83 15.53 5.81
C LEU A 307 -7.24 16.07 5.58
N TYR A 308 -8.28 15.33 5.99
CA TYR A 308 -9.67 15.78 5.98
C TYR A 308 -9.85 17.04 6.83
N PHE A 309 -9.37 17.01 8.08
CA PHE A 309 -9.47 18.14 9.00
C PHE A 309 -8.79 19.37 8.42
N VAL A 310 -7.55 19.24 7.94
CA VAL A 310 -6.76 20.35 7.38
C VAL A 310 -7.41 20.91 6.11
N ASP A 311 -7.92 20.07 5.21
CA ASP A 311 -8.63 20.52 4.00
C ASP A 311 -9.87 21.34 4.36
N ASN A 312 -10.70 20.83 5.27
CA ASN A 312 -11.92 21.53 5.68
C ASN A 312 -11.61 22.81 6.47
N TYR A 313 -10.63 22.78 7.38
CA TYR A 313 -10.21 23.96 8.14
C TYR A 313 -9.83 25.12 7.23
N ILE A 314 -9.03 24.84 6.20
CA ILE A 314 -8.59 25.87 5.25
C ILE A 314 -9.74 26.30 4.32
N ARG A 315 -10.57 25.38 3.83
CA ARG A 315 -11.76 25.73 3.01
C ARG A 315 -12.78 26.57 3.78
N ASN A 316 -12.88 26.37 5.09
CA ASN A 316 -13.74 27.15 5.97
C ASN A 316 -13.14 28.50 6.37
N GLY A 317 -11.98 28.91 5.84
CA GLY A 317 -11.37 30.21 6.14
C GLY A 317 -10.68 30.27 7.50
N GLY A 318 -10.16 29.15 8.01
CA GLY A 318 -9.46 29.08 9.29
C GLY A 318 -10.37 28.75 10.49
N TYR A 319 -11.59 28.29 10.23
CA TYR A 319 -12.51 27.79 11.25
C TYR A 319 -12.53 26.26 11.28
N MET A 320 -12.60 25.69 12.48
CA MET A 320 -12.68 24.24 12.69
C MET A 320 -13.89 23.63 11.96
N PRO A 321 -13.74 22.44 11.35
CA PRO A 321 -14.86 21.72 10.77
C PRO A 321 -15.87 21.34 11.85
N ARG A 322 -17.17 21.40 11.53
CA ARG A 322 -18.23 20.95 12.45
C ARG A 322 -18.24 19.44 12.61
N ASN A 323 -18.00 18.73 11.51
CA ASN A 323 -17.87 17.28 11.49
C ASN A 323 -16.38 16.94 11.56
N MET A 324 -15.96 16.25 12.61
CA MET A 324 -14.57 15.82 12.79
C MET A 324 -14.27 14.52 12.01
N VAL A 325 -15.28 13.85 11.49
CA VAL A 325 -15.14 12.60 10.74
C VAL A 325 -15.86 12.76 9.41
N GLU A 326 -15.24 12.32 8.32
CA GLU A 326 -15.90 12.28 7.02
C GLU A 326 -17.07 11.29 7.05
N GLU A 327 -18.23 11.68 6.50
CA GLU A 327 -19.42 10.81 6.45
C GLU A 327 -19.17 9.48 5.71
N ASN A 328 -18.22 9.45 4.78
CA ASN A 328 -17.82 8.24 4.05
C ASN A 328 -16.84 7.34 4.81
N ILE A 329 -16.39 7.70 6.03
CA ILE A 329 -15.68 6.76 6.91
C ILE A 329 -16.74 5.79 7.45
N ARG A 330 -17.22 4.89 6.58
CA ARG A 330 -17.96 3.71 7.04
C ARG A 330 -17.05 2.99 8.02
N VAL A 331 -17.53 2.93 9.26
CA VAL A 331 -17.05 2.04 10.30
C VAL A 331 -17.68 0.69 9.99
N ASP A 332 -17.08 -0.04 9.06
CA ASP A 332 -17.32 -1.47 8.86
C ASP A 332 -16.25 -2.28 9.60
#